data_AF-A0A1C4NBB2-F1
#
_entry.id   AF-A0A1C4NBB2-F1
#
_cell.length_a   1.000
_cell.length_b   1.000
_cell.length_c   1.000
_cell.angle_alpha   90.00
_cell.angle_beta   90.00
_cell.angle_gamma   90.00
#
_symmetry.space_group_name_H-M   'P 1'
#
loop_
_entity.id
_entity.type
_entity.pdbx_description
1 polymer ?
#
loop_
_entity_poly.entity_id
_entity_poly.type
_entity_poly.pdbx_seq_one_letter_code
_entity_poly.pdbx_strand_id
1 'polypeptide(L)'
;MIQAIGLTSTSRRNARPAVADLTFDIRPGEVTGLLGPAGSGKSTVVRLLLGMEAGRGFTLVDGCPLNDLPHPAQEIGALVGDVSGHPRRTARGHLRMLCAAYGEPLARADEVLRLVGLDAMAGERLGNFSLSMDRRLGFAVALLARPRTLILDDPARGLPPREAAWVHDLARKHAASGGAVLLTGRDARALARTADRVIALDNGRLVADESAADFAGSRLRPHVAVSSPYAERLAGLLAEDGAEVVTAAGSRIAVYGTTSAAVGETAYRHGILLHHLADEAGPPVAPPEADIAQVPRARKAPPTRLIAHRTGPERPFGYEVRRGFGVRTPWPTAVAALMGSALGVALMTRLGTPPTSSLRLVSGWATELPLPAAAIGAGGLGALSYGQEFMYPALAPGYGPEPRSPRLLAAKLLVSAAAAVVLAVLATLLDFALLHSASGAPRHFEPLAHPAALAAWAGLAVACAWAGVLAAAVFRTTALGLAAVLAVPVLVVPAVRAAIGGHASRELGDAAGALWSVLTGVSQDGDAVSGALRFAGQPLFLALALSLAGLVGAYAASALRGRRRGRRSTALRTGGPATLTGKKG
;
A
#
# COMPACT_ATOMS: atom_id res chain seq x y z
N MET A 1 -31.22 2.25 -3.56
CA MET A 1 -31.04 1.73 -4.94
C MET A 1 -29.68 2.19 -5.45
N ILE A 2 -28.89 1.29 -6.04
CA ILE A 2 -27.62 1.67 -6.69
C ILE A 2 -27.80 1.54 -8.20
N GLN A 3 -27.31 2.52 -8.96
CA GLN A 3 -27.32 2.52 -10.42
C GLN A 3 -25.89 2.61 -10.95
N ALA A 4 -25.52 1.64 -11.77
CA ALA A 4 -24.32 1.63 -12.59
C ALA A 4 -24.69 2.15 -13.99
N ILE A 5 -24.05 3.22 -14.45
CA ILE A 5 -24.36 3.83 -15.75
C ILE A 5 -23.08 3.93 -16.58
N GLY A 6 -23.01 3.17 -17.68
CA GLY A 6 -21.92 3.21 -18.66
C GLY A 6 -20.55 2.89 -18.08
N LEU A 7 -20.47 2.00 -17.09
CA LEU A 7 -19.23 1.67 -16.40
C LEU A 7 -18.21 1.09 -17.39
N THR A 8 -17.08 1.77 -17.53
CA THR A 8 -16.01 1.38 -18.47
C THR A 8 -14.65 1.50 -17.81
N SER A 9 -13.93 0.38 -17.67
CA SER A 9 -12.59 0.37 -17.09
C SER A 9 -11.55 1.07 -17.97
N THR A 10 -10.50 1.61 -17.36
CA THR A 10 -9.37 2.17 -18.12
C THR A 10 -8.52 1.05 -18.76
N SER A 11 -8.30 1.14 -20.06
CA SER A 11 -7.36 0.25 -20.76
C SER A 11 -5.91 0.56 -20.38
N ARG A 12 -5.13 -0.48 -20.05
CA ARG A 12 -3.68 -0.39 -19.93
C ARG A 12 -3.04 -0.85 -21.24
N ARG A 13 -2.09 -0.07 -21.77
CA ARG A 13 -1.19 -0.45 -22.88
C ARG A 13 -1.93 -0.98 -24.13
N ASN A 14 -2.95 -0.27 -24.61
CA ASN A 14 -3.73 -0.62 -25.83
C ASN A 14 -4.50 -1.96 -25.74
N ALA A 15 -4.71 -2.51 -24.55
CA ALA A 15 -5.60 -3.67 -24.38
C ALA A 15 -7.08 -3.25 -24.53
N ARG A 16 -8.00 -4.19 -24.76
CA ARG A 16 -9.42 -3.89 -24.57
C ARG A 16 -9.67 -3.58 -23.08
N PRO A 17 -10.60 -2.66 -22.77
CA PRO A 17 -11.01 -2.45 -21.38
C PRO A 17 -11.59 -3.74 -20.82
N ALA A 18 -11.30 -4.05 -19.56
CA ALA A 18 -11.78 -5.26 -18.87
C ALA A 18 -13.31 -5.23 -18.63
N VAL A 19 -13.91 -4.05 -18.63
CA VAL A 19 -15.35 -3.80 -18.60
C VAL A 19 -15.63 -2.65 -19.56
N ALA A 20 -16.65 -2.78 -20.41
CA ALA A 20 -17.05 -1.79 -21.41
C ALA A 20 -18.56 -1.54 -21.37
N ASP A 21 -18.93 -0.27 -21.15
CA ASP A 21 -20.30 0.26 -21.23
C ASP A 21 -21.35 -0.56 -20.46
N LEU A 22 -21.02 -0.91 -19.22
CA LEU A 22 -21.90 -1.73 -18.40
C LEU A 22 -22.89 -0.85 -17.62
N THR A 23 -24.19 -1.09 -17.85
CA THR A 23 -25.29 -0.39 -17.20
C THR A 23 -26.25 -1.38 -16.56
N PHE A 24 -26.55 -1.21 -15.27
CA PHE A 24 -27.50 -2.02 -14.51
C PHE A 24 -27.82 -1.36 -13.17
N ASP A 25 -28.81 -1.87 -12.47
CA ASP A 25 -29.24 -1.40 -11.17
C ASP A 25 -29.25 -2.53 -10.12
N ILE A 26 -29.04 -2.15 -8.85
CA ILE A 26 -29.10 -3.01 -7.67
C ILE A 26 -30.21 -2.46 -6.79
N ARG A 27 -31.24 -3.27 -6.57
CA ARG A 27 -32.50 -2.85 -5.94
C ARG A 27 -32.58 -3.27 -4.47
N PRO A 28 -33.17 -2.43 -3.59
CA PRO A 28 -33.49 -2.84 -2.23
C PRO A 28 -34.47 -4.02 -2.21
N GLY A 29 -34.34 -4.91 -1.24
CA GLY A 29 -35.18 -6.11 -1.12
C GLY A 29 -34.75 -7.27 -2.02
N GLU A 30 -33.78 -7.05 -2.92
CA GLU A 30 -33.38 -8.03 -3.93
C GLU A 30 -31.90 -8.40 -3.81
N VAL A 31 -31.62 -9.66 -4.15
CA VAL A 31 -30.28 -10.19 -4.36
C VAL A 31 -29.99 -10.19 -5.86
N THR A 32 -29.10 -9.31 -6.30
CA THR A 32 -28.58 -9.28 -7.68
C THR A 32 -27.31 -10.13 -7.79
N GLY A 33 -27.32 -11.13 -8.67
CA GLY A 33 -26.17 -12.00 -8.94
C GLY A 33 -25.41 -11.57 -10.19
N LEU A 34 -24.13 -11.23 -10.06
CA LEU A 34 -23.23 -10.96 -11.18
C LEU A 34 -22.46 -12.23 -11.58
N LEU A 35 -22.89 -12.87 -12.66
CA LEU A 35 -22.35 -14.13 -13.17
C LEU A 35 -21.29 -13.92 -14.25
N GLY A 36 -20.32 -14.83 -14.35
CA GLY A 36 -19.48 -14.95 -15.53
C GLY A 36 -18.24 -15.82 -15.30
N PRO A 37 -17.49 -16.19 -16.36
CA PRO A 37 -16.25 -16.97 -16.22
C PRO A 37 -15.11 -16.18 -15.55
N ALA A 38 -14.01 -16.86 -15.22
CA ALA A 38 -12.80 -16.18 -14.74
C ALA A 38 -12.31 -15.18 -15.80
N GLY A 39 -11.99 -13.95 -15.38
CA GLY A 39 -11.57 -12.90 -16.32
C GLY A 39 -12.70 -12.13 -17.02
N SER A 40 -13.98 -12.45 -16.76
CA SER A 40 -15.12 -11.75 -17.39
C SER A 40 -15.32 -10.29 -16.97
N GLY A 41 -14.51 -9.78 -16.04
CA GLY A 41 -14.59 -8.40 -15.56
C GLY A 41 -15.35 -8.19 -14.25
N LYS A 42 -15.96 -9.21 -13.64
CA LYS A 42 -16.77 -9.10 -12.38
C LYS A 42 -16.09 -8.28 -11.26
N SER A 43 -14.86 -8.66 -10.88
CA SER A 43 -14.11 -7.93 -9.84
C SER A 43 -13.79 -6.50 -10.25
N THR A 44 -13.58 -6.24 -11.54
CA THR A 44 -13.39 -4.88 -12.07
C THR A 44 -14.69 -4.09 -11.99
N VAL A 45 -15.85 -4.69 -12.26
CA VAL A 45 -17.16 -4.05 -12.07
C VAL A 45 -17.36 -3.64 -10.61
N VAL A 46 -17.11 -4.54 -9.66
CA VAL A 46 -17.19 -4.24 -8.23
C VAL A 46 -16.25 -3.09 -7.84
N ARG A 47 -15.01 -3.11 -8.33
CA ARG A 47 -14.05 -2.04 -8.04
C ARG A 47 -14.41 -0.70 -8.69
N LEU A 48 -15.00 -0.72 -9.89
CA LEU A 48 -15.52 0.49 -10.54
C LEU A 48 -16.73 1.04 -9.76
N LEU A 49 -17.65 0.17 -9.35
CA LEU A 49 -18.80 0.55 -8.52
C LEU A 49 -18.37 1.27 -7.25
N LEU A 50 -17.35 0.74 -6.57
CA LEU A 50 -16.82 1.26 -5.31
C LEU A 50 -15.79 2.40 -5.48
N GLY A 51 -15.52 2.86 -6.70
CA GLY A 51 -14.51 3.89 -6.97
C GLY A 51 -13.05 3.48 -6.69
N MET A 52 -12.79 2.19 -6.54
CA MET A 52 -11.45 1.62 -6.27
C MET A 52 -10.61 1.44 -7.54
N GLU A 53 -11.24 1.46 -8.72
CA GLU A 53 -10.58 1.37 -10.02
C GLU A 53 -10.94 2.58 -10.89
N ALA A 54 -9.96 3.10 -11.64
CA ALA A 54 -10.19 4.22 -12.53
C ALA A 54 -10.97 3.77 -13.78
N GLY A 55 -12.03 4.49 -14.10
CA GLY A 55 -12.91 4.22 -15.25
C GLY A 55 -13.74 5.44 -15.65
N ARG A 56 -14.65 5.22 -16.60
CA ARG A 56 -15.72 6.12 -17.01
C ARG A 56 -17.07 5.56 -16.56
N GLY A 57 -18.10 6.39 -16.63
CA GLY A 57 -19.43 6.06 -16.15
C GLY A 57 -19.67 6.61 -14.75
N PHE A 58 -20.87 6.34 -14.23
CA PHE A 58 -21.31 6.84 -12.93
C PHE A 58 -21.87 5.71 -12.08
N THR A 59 -21.54 5.73 -10.79
CA THR A 59 -22.24 4.96 -9.77
C THR A 59 -23.06 5.92 -8.94
N LEU A 60 -24.38 5.77 -8.99
CA LEU A 60 -25.31 6.57 -8.19
C LEU A 60 -25.89 5.70 -7.08
N VAL A 61 -25.99 6.26 -5.88
CA VAL A 61 -26.66 5.68 -4.72
C VAL A 61 -27.81 6.59 -4.37
N ASP A 62 -29.03 6.11 -4.56
CA ASP A 62 -30.26 6.90 -4.40
C ASP A 62 -30.21 8.24 -5.18
N GLY A 63 -29.65 8.19 -6.40
CA GLY A 63 -29.47 9.34 -7.28
C GLY A 63 -28.25 10.22 -7.00
N CYS A 64 -27.50 9.97 -5.91
CA CYS A 64 -26.30 10.72 -5.55
C CYS A 64 -25.01 9.99 -5.99
N PRO A 65 -24.03 10.65 -6.63
CA PRO A 65 -22.75 10.03 -6.94
C PRO A 65 -22.05 9.50 -5.67
N LEU A 66 -21.41 8.32 -5.76
CA LEU A 66 -20.73 7.69 -4.63
C LEU A 66 -19.76 8.64 -3.89
N ASN A 67 -19.04 9.49 -4.63
CA ASN A 67 -18.04 10.40 -4.08
C ASN A 67 -18.64 11.61 -3.35
N ASP A 68 -19.93 11.87 -3.56
CA ASP A 68 -20.65 13.02 -2.99
C ASP A 68 -21.45 12.61 -1.73
N LEU A 69 -21.45 11.31 -1.39
CA LEU A 69 -22.10 10.81 -0.18
C LEU A 69 -21.33 11.26 1.08
N PRO A 70 -22.02 11.77 2.12
CA PRO A 70 -21.37 12.18 3.37
C PRO A 70 -20.84 10.98 4.16
N HIS A 71 -21.55 9.84 4.12
CA HIS A 71 -21.24 8.64 4.89
C HIS A 71 -21.33 7.38 4.02
N PRO A 72 -20.41 7.19 3.05
CA PRO A 72 -20.50 6.09 2.08
C PRO A 72 -20.46 4.70 2.73
N ALA A 73 -19.81 4.56 3.89
CA ALA A 73 -19.77 3.30 4.63
C ALA A 73 -21.13 2.88 5.22
N GLN A 74 -22.05 3.82 5.46
CA GLN A 74 -23.42 3.53 5.91
C GLN A 74 -24.37 3.22 4.74
N GLU A 75 -23.98 3.57 3.52
CA GLU A 75 -24.75 3.25 2.32
C GLU A 75 -24.32 1.92 1.72
N ILE A 76 -23.00 1.66 1.67
CA ILE A 76 -22.41 0.48 1.04
C ILE A 76 -21.43 -0.23 1.97
N GLY A 77 -21.74 -1.48 2.29
CA GLY A 77 -20.82 -2.44 2.89
C GLY A 77 -20.19 -3.29 1.79
N ALA A 78 -18.88 -3.40 1.78
CA ALA A 78 -18.17 -4.10 0.71
C ALA A 78 -17.27 -5.21 1.24
N LEU A 79 -17.28 -6.34 0.54
CA LEU A 79 -16.33 -7.43 0.69
C LEU A 79 -15.58 -7.61 -0.64
N VAL A 80 -14.34 -7.11 -0.70
CA VAL A 80 -13.51 -7.16 -1.91
C VAL A 80 -12.21 -7.87 -1.60
N GLY A 81 -12.12 -9.15 -1.97
CA GLY A 81 -10.97 -9.99 -1.62
C GLY A 81 -10.90 -10.27 -0.12
N ASP A 82 -9.69 -10.39 0.41
CA ASP A 82 -9.43 -10.79 1.80
C ASP A 82 -9.34 -9.57 2.73
N VAL A 83 -9.50 -9.79 4.04
CA VAL A 83 -9.50 -8.69 5.00
C VAL A 83 -8.12 -8.04 5.10
N SER A 84 -8.05 -6.77 4.71
CA SER A 84 -6.82 -5.98 4.80
C SER A 84 -6.55 -5.57 6.25
N GLY A 85 -5.75 -6.36 6.98
CA GLY A 85 -5.42 -6.12 8.38
C GLY A 85 -3.99 -6.48 8.76
N HIS A 86 -3.47 -5.87 9.83
CA HIS A 86 -2.16 -6.23 10.35
C HIS A 86 -2.21 -7.63 10.98
N PRO A 87 -1.34 -8.58 10.62
CA PRO A 87 -1.47 -9.99 11.01
C PRO A 87 -1.40 -10.21 12.53
N ARG A 88 -0.68 -9.35 13.27
CA ARG A 88 -0.61 -9.41 14.75
C ARG A 88 -1.81 -8.78 15.47
N ARG A 89 -2.72 -8.10 14.76
CA ARG A 89 -3.89 -7.49 15.38
C ARG A 89 -4.94 -8.57 15.64
N THR A 90 -5.72 -8.43 16.70
CA THR A 90 -6.84 -9.34 16.97
C THR A 90 -8.06 -8.94 16.14
N ALA A 91 -8.99 -9.87 15.86
CA ALA A 91 -10.22 -9.53 15.14
C ALA A 91 -11.02 -8.41 15.81
N ARG A 92 -11.20 -8.47 17.14
CA ARG A 92 -11.84 -7.38 17.91
C ARG A 92 -11.07 -6.07 17.79
N GLY A 93 -9.74 -6.11 17.89
CA GLY A 93 -8.90 -4.93 17.76
C GLY A 93 -8.99 -4.30 16.36
N HIS A 94 -9.10 -5.12 15.32
CA HIS A 94 -9.29 -4.67 13.95
C HIS A 94 -10.65 -4.00 13.76
N LEU A 95 -11.73 -4.63 14.22
CA LEU A 95 -13.08 -4.06 14.10
C LEU A 95 -13.26 -2.79 14.95
N ARG A 96 -12.70 -2.73 16.17
CA ARG A 96 -12.74 -1.50 16.99
C ARG A 96 -11.99 -0.33 16.35
N MET A 97 -10.88 -0.60 15.67
CA MET A 97 -10.19 0.42 14.88
C MET A 97 -11.07 0.92 13.74
N LEU A 98 -11.76 0.03 13.03
CA LEU A 98 -12.69 0.41 11.97
C LEU A 98 -13.94 1.13 12.51
N CYS A 99 -14.46 0.76 13.68
CA CYS A 99 -15.53 1.49 14.37
C CYS A 99 -15.12 2.95 14.57
N ALA A 100 -13.91 3.20 15.07
CA ALA A 100 -13.40 4.56 15.25
C ALA A 100 -13.26 5.32 13.92
N ALA A 101 -12.92 4.63 12.82
CA ALA A 101 -12.82 5.24 11.49
C ALA A 101 -14.20 5.57 10.88
N TYR A 102 -15.22 4.74 11.13
CA TYR A 102 -16.58 4.93 10.63
C TYR A 102 -17.49 5.73 11.57
N GLY A 103 -17.02 6.11 12.76
CA GLY A 103 -17.82 6.82 13.76
C GLY A 103 -18.81 5.94 14.50
N GLU A 104 -18.61 4.62 14.52
CA GLU A 104 -19.46 3.67 15.22
C GLU A 104 -19.00 3.45 16.68
N PRO A 105 -19.92 3.16 17.62
CA PRO A 105 -19.56 2.76 18.97
C PRO A 105 -18.65 1.53 19.00
N LEU A 106 -17.68 1.48 19.94
CA LEU A 106 -16.77 0.33 20.05
C LEU A 106 -17.48 -1.00 20.35
N ALA A 107 -18.66 -0.95 20.98
CA ALA A 107 -19.50 -2.12 21.24
C ALA A 107 -20.00 -2.78 19.94
N ARG A 108 -20.11 -2.02 18.85
CA ARG A 108 -20.53 -2.52 17.54
C ARG A 108 -19.59 -3.63 17.02
N ALA A 109 -18.31 -3.57 17.36
CA ALA A 109 -17.35 -4.61 17.02
C ALA A 109 -17.75 -5.99 17.61
N ASP A 110 -18.19 -6.02 18.87
CA ASP A 110 -18.60 -7.25 19.54
C ASP A 110 -19.98 -7.75 19.04
N GLU A 111 -20.85 -6.84 18.58
CA GLU A 111 -22.11 -7.21 17.90
C GLU A 111 -21.85 -7.91 16.57
N VAL A 112 -21.03 -7.32 15.69
CA VAL A 112 -20.81 -7.91 14.36
C VAL A 112 -20.01 -9.21 14.43
N LEU A 113 -19.11 -9.36 15.42
CA LEU A 113 -18.41 -10.63 15.67
C LEU A 113 -19.40 -11.74 16.02
N ARG A 114 -20.39 -11.47 16.88
CA ARG A 114 -21.45 -12.42 17.18
C ARG A 114 -22.30 -12.74 15.96
N LEU A 115 -22.65 -11.72 15.16
CA LEU A 115 -23.45 -11.90 13.94
C LEU A 115 -22.79 -12.86 12.95
N VAL A 116 -21.46 -12.80 12.81
CA VAL A 116 -20.71 -13.68 11.90
C VAL A 116 -20.18 -14.96 12.57
N GLY A 117 -20.48 -15.19 13.85
CA GLY A 117 -20.04 -16.38 14.60
C GLY A 117 -18.54 -16.42 14.89
N LEU A 118 -17.91 -15.27 15.13
CA LEU A 118 -16.48 -15.13 15.47
C LEU A 118 -16.25 -14.60 16.90
N ASP A 119 -17.26 -14.60 17.75
CA ASP A 119 -17.19 -14.10 19.13
C ASP A 119 -16.17 -14.87 19.98
N ALA A 120 -16.16 -16.21 19.90
CA ALA A 120 -15.16 -17.05 20.58
C ALA A 120 -13.72 -16.79 20.09
N MET A 121 -13.57 -16.29 18.86
CA MET A 121 -12.28 -16.02 18.20
C MET A 121 -11.95 -14.52 18.18
N ALA A 122 -12.66 -13.70 18.95
CA ALA A 122 -12.48 -12.25 18.96
C ALA A 122 -11.05 -11.80 19.36
N GLY A 123 -10.39 -12.60 20.20
CA GLY A 123 -9.00 -12.40 20.64
C GLY A 123 -7.95 -12.99 19.70
N GLU A 124 -8.35 -13.77 18.69
CA GLU A 124 -7.43 -14.46 17.79
C GLU A 124 -6.79 -13.46 16.82
N ARG A 125 -5.53 -13.70 16.47
CA ARG A 125 -4.75 -12.83 15.58
C ARG A 125 -5.11 -13.08 14.13
N LEU A 126 -5.24 -12.03 13.33
CA LEU A 126 -5.63 -12.15 11.92
C LEU A 126 -4.71 -13.07 11.11
N GLY A 127 -3.41 -13.10 11.43
CA GLY A 127 -2.45 -13.97 10.74
C GLY A 127 -2.67 -15.47 10.95
N ASN A 128 -3.50 -15.86 11.92
CA ASN A 128 -3.82 -17.26 12.23
C ASN A 128 -5.20 -17.68 11.69
N PHE A 129 -5.90 -16.79 10.98
CA PHE A 129 -7.26 -17.06 10.52
C PHE A 129 -7.24 -18.07 9.38
N SER A 130 -8.16 -19.04 9.44
CA SER A 130 -8.50 -19.85 8.27
C SER A 130 -9.22 -19.01 7.22
N LEU A 131 -9.29 -19.49 5.97
CA LEU A 131 -10.04 -18.82 4.91
C LEU A 131 -11.50 -18.52 5.29
N SER A 132 -12.18 -19.47 5.95
CA SER A 132 -13.56 -19.28 6.42
C SER A 132 -13.66 -18.20 7.50
N MET A 133 -12.69 -18.14 8.41
CA MET A 133 -12.65 -17.10 9.45
C MET A 133 -12.35 -15.73 8.86
N ASP A 134 -11.40 -15.62 7.93
CA ASP A 134 -11.10 -14.38 7.23
C ASP A 134 -12.33 -13.89 6.47
N ARG A 135 -13.03 -14.80 5.78
CA ARG A 135 -14.27 -14.47 5.07
C ARG A 135 -15.36 -13.96 6.01
N ARG A 136 -15.59 -14.64 7.13
CA ARG A 136 -16.54 -14.19 8.18
C ARG A 136 -16.16 -12.83 8.74
N LEU A 137 -14.87 -12.57 8.97
CA LEU A 137 -14.40 -11.26 9.40
C LEU A 137 -14.65 -10.20 8.31
N GLY A 138 -14.47 -10.54 7.04
CA GLY A 138 -14.80 -9.65 5.92
C GLY A 138 -16.29 -9.28 5.89
N PHE A 139 -17.18 -10.22 6.18
CA PHE A 139 -18.60 -9.91 6.40
C PHE A 139 -18.83 -8.99 7.60
N ALA A 140 -18.12 -9.20 8.72
CA ALA A 140 -18.23 -8.31 9.88
C ALA A 140 -17.76 -6.89 9.56
N VAL A 141 -16.71 -6.73 8.75
CA VAL A 141 -16.25 -5.44 8.25
C VAL A 141 -17.30 -4.79 7.34
N ALA A 142 -17.85 -5.54 6.39
CA ALA A 142 -18.90 -5.05 5.49
C ALA A 142 -20.15 -4.58 6.26
N LEU A 143 -20.54 -5.29 7.32
CA LEU A 143 -21.74 -5.00 8.12
C LEU A 143 -21.53 -3.98 9.25
N LEU A 144 -20.29 -3.49 9.43
CA LEU A 144 -19.90 -2.73 10.61
C LEU A 144 -20.71 -1.45 10.77
N ALA A 145 -20.84 -0.68 9.70
CA ALA A 145 -21.54 0.61 9.64
C ALA A 145 -23.03 0.49 9.29
N ARG A 146 -23.63 -0.70 9.48
CA ARG A 146 -25.06 -0.98 9.18
C ARG A 146 -25.46 -0.53 7.76
N PRO A 147 -24.77 -1.02 6.73
CA PRO A 147 -25.00 -0.57 5.35
C PRO A 147 -26.40 -0.92 4.86
N ARG A 148 -26.95 -0.09 3.96
CA ARG A 148 -28.19 -0.41 3.23
C ARG A 148 -27.98 -1.37 2.07
N THR A 149 -26.76 -1.38 1.51
CA THR A 149 -26.40 -2.23 0.38
C THR A 149 -25.13 -3.01 0.66
N LEU A 150 -25.12 -4.30 0.32
CA LEU A 150 -23.93 -5.14 0.35
C LEU A 150 -23.40 -5.40 -1.07
N ILE A 151 -22.11 -5.18 -1.28
CA ILE A 151 -21.41 -5.54 -2.52
C ILE A 151 -20.33 -6.58 -2.19
N LEU A 152 -20.49 -7.79 -2.70
CA LEU A 152 -19.72 -8.96 -2.32
C LEU A 152 -19.02 -9.57 -3.53
N ASP A 153 -17.69 -9.46 -3.61
CA ASP A 153 -16.89 -10.02 -4.70
C ASP A 153 -16.39 -11.44 -4.40
N ASP A 154 -16.94 -12.42 -5.12
CA ASP A 154 -16.68 -13.86 -5.04
C ASP A 154 -16.68 -14.38 -3.58
N PRO A 155 -17.75 -14.09 -2.79
CA PRO A 155 -17.71 -14.24 -1.33
C PRO A 155 -17.66 -15.69 -0.86
N ALA A 156 -18.04 -16.64 -1.71
CA ALA A 156 -17.99 -18.07 -1.42
C ALA A 156 -16.71 -18.76 -1.94
N ARG A 157 -15.78 -18.01 -2.55
CA ARG A 157 -14.61 -18.58 -3.23
C ARG A 157 -13.73 -19.38 -2.27
N GLY A 158 -13.52 -20.65 -2.61
CA GLY A 158 -12.62 -21.54 -1.86
C GLY A 158 -13.20 -22.00 -0.51
N LEU A 159 -14.44 -21.64 -0.19
CA LEU A 159 -15.10 -22.11 1.01
C LEU A 159 -15.63 -23.54 0.82
N PRO A 160 -15.66 -24.35 1.89
CA PRO A 160 -16.37 -25.62 1.86
C PRO A 160 -17.89 -25.38 1.70
N PRO A 161 -18.66 -26.35 1.17
CA PRO A 161 -20.07 -26.16 0.81
C PRO A 161 -20.96 -25.61 1.94
N ARG A 162 -20.74 -26.06 3.18
CA ARG A 162 -21.47 -25.58 4.36
C ARG A 162 -21.25 -24.09 4.62
N GLU A 163 -20.01 -23.61 4.48
CA GLU A 163 -19.65 -22.20 4.71
C GLU A 163 -20.11 -21.33 3.53
N ALA A 164 -20.07 -21.85 2.31
CA ALA A 164 -20.66 -21.18 1.14
C ALA A 164 -22.18 -21.00 1.30
N ALA A 165 -22.89 -22.00 1.81
CA ALA A 165 -24.32 -21.90 2.09
C ALA A 165 -24.63 -20.80 3.13
N TRP A 166 -23.80 -20.67 4.18
CA TRP A 166 -23.92 -19.60 5.17
C TRP A 166 -23.78 -18.20 4.54
N VAL A 167 -22.84 -18.02 3.60
CA VAL A 167 -22.68 -16.76 2.84
C VAL A 167 -23.95 -16.39 2.09
N HIS A 168 -24.52 -17.35 1.36
CA HIS A 168 -25.74 -17.15 0.58
C HIS A 168 -26.97 -16.86 1.48
N ASP A 169 -27.09 -17.55 2.62
CA ASP A 169 -28.12 -17.30 3.62
C ASP A 169 -28.01 -15.90 4.24
N LEU A 170 -26.79 -15.44 4.56
CA LEU A 170 -26.58 -14.09 5.08
C LEU A 170 -26.97 -13.01 4.06
N ALA A 171 -26.58 -13.18 2.78
CA ALA A 171 -26.98 -12.30 1.71
C ALA A 171 -28.52 -12.23 1.58
N ARG A 172 -29.19 -13.37 1.59
CA ARG A 172 -30.66 -13.46 1.50
C ARG A 172 -31.34 -12.81 2.70
N LYS A 173 -30.82 -13.01 3.91
CA LYS A 173 -31.34 -12.36 5.14
C LYS A 173 -31.21 -10.84 5.07
N HIS A 174 -30.09 -10.33 4.54
CA HIS A 174 -29.91 -8.89 4.37
C HIS A 174 -30.93 -8.32 3.38
N ALA A 175 -31.13 -8.99 2.23
CA ALA A 175 -32.15 -8.59 1.25
C ALA A 175 -33.57 -8.66 1.84
N ALA A 176 -33.92 -9.74 2.53
CA ALA A 176 -35.22 -9.89 3.20
C ALA A 176 -35.50 -8.83 4.27
N SER A 177 -34.45 -8.22 4.84
CA SER A 177 -34.59 -7.07 5.76
C SER A 177 -34.78 -5.71 5.05
N GLY A 178 -34.92 -5.70 3.73
CA GLY A 178 -35.07 -4.50 2.90
C GLY A 178 -33.76 -3.94 2.34
N GLY A 179 -32.61 -4.58 2.63
CA GLY A 179 -31.31 -4.20 2.07
C GLY A 179 -31.17 -4.60 0.60
N ALA A 180 -30.19 -4.03 -0.09
CA ALA A 180 -29.83 -4.44 -1.45
C ALA A 180 -28.58 -5.33 -1.41
N VAL A 181 -28.46 -6.33 -2.28
CA VAL A 181 -27.24 -7.16 -2.35
C VAL A 181 -26.78 -7.34 -3.79
N LEU A 182 -25.50 -7.10 -4.05
CA LEU A 182 -24.80 -7.57 -5.24
C LEU A 182 -23.81 -8.66 -4.82
N LEU A 183 -23.93 -9.87 -5.36
CA LEU A 183 -22.91 -10.91 -5.21
C LEU A 183 -22.32 -11.30 -6.56
N THR A 184 -21.00 -11.42 -6.64
CA THR A 184 -20.34 -11.96 -7.84
C THR A 184 -20.11 -13.46 -7.69
N GLY A 185 -20.22 -14.20 -8.79
CA GLY A 185 -20.07 -15.65 -8.78
C GLY A 185 -19.70 -16.23 -10.13
N ARG A 186 -19.25 -17.48 -10.11
CA ARG A 186 -18.93 -18.28 -11.31
C ARG A 186 -19.85 -19.48 -11.49
N ASP A 187 -20.42 -19.99 -10.42
CA ASP A 187 -21.41 -21.08 -10.45
C ASP A 187 -22.79 -20.51 -10.75
N ALA A 188 -23.24 -20.72 -11.99
CA ALA A 188 -24.53 -20.24 -12.46
C ALA A 188 -25.71 -20.84 -11.68
N ARG A 189 -25.63 -22.12 -11.29
CA ARG A 189 -26.72 -22.79 -10.56
C ARG A 189 -26.78 -22.30 -9.12
N ALA A 190 -25.65 -22.17 -8.44
CA ALA A 190 -25.62 -21.65 -7.06
C ALA A 190 -26.09 -20.19 -7.01
N LEU A 191 -25.69 -19.39 -7.99
CA LEU A 191 -26.08 -17.99 -8.09
C LEU A 191 -27.58 -17.85 -8.39
N ALA A 192 -28.12 -18.58 -9.38
CA ALA A 192 -29.54 -18.54 -9.71
C ALA A 192 -30.45 -19.05 -8.58
N ARG A 193 -29.98 -19.96 -7.72
CA ARG A 193 -30.72 -20.36 -6.51
C ARG A 193 -30.76 -19.26 -5.43
N THR A 194 -29.76 -18.39 -5.41
CA THR A 194 -29.61 -17.39 -4.35
C THR A 194 -30.10 -16.01 -4.75
N ALA A 195 -29.92 -15.63 -6.01
CA ALA A 195 -30.28 -14.34 -6.55
C ALA A 195 -31.76 -14.29 -6.96
N ASP A 196 -32.33 -13.09 -6.94
CA ASP A 196 -33.65 -12.79 -7.52
C ASP A 196 -33.51 -12.33 -8.99
N ARG A 197 -32.35 -11.75 -9.33
CA ARG A 197 -31.98 -11.27 -10.67
C ARG A 197 -30.55 -11.67 -11.01
N VAL A 198 -30.31 -12.09 -12.24
CA VAL A 198 -28.98 -12.51 -12.72
C VAL A 198 -28.51 -11.59 -13.85
N ILE A 199 -27.34 -10.99 -13.62
CA ILE A 199 -26.61 -10.18 -14.58
C ILE A 199 -25.42 -11.02 -15.06
N ALA A 200 -25.44 -11.50 -16.29
CA ALA A 200 -24.35 -12.30 -16.84
C ALA A 200 -23.37 -11.43 -17.62
N LEU A 201 -22.08 -11.60 -17.33
CA LEU A 201 -20.96 -10.94 -18.00
C LEU A 201 -20.09 -11.94 -18.75
N ASP A 202 -19.76 -11.59 -19.98
CA ASP A 202 -18.70 -12.22 -20.74
C ASP A 202 -17.78 -11.17 -21.37
N ASN A 203 -16.46 -11.40 -21.30
CA ASN A 203 -15.45 -10.51 -21.86
C ASN A 203 -15.66 -9.01 -21.57
N GLY A 204 -16.12 -8.68 -20.36
CA GLY A 204 -16.35 -7.31 -19.92
C GLY A 204 -17.63 -6.66 -20.42
N ARG A 205 -18.56 -7.42 -21.00
CA ARG A 205 -19.83 -6.94 -21.56
C ARG A 205 -21.02 -7.69 -20.99
N LEU A 206 -22.16 -7.02 -20.98
CA LEU A 206 -23.45 -7.59 -20.57
C LEU A 206 -23.95 -8.62 -21.59
N VAL A 207 -24.31 -9.80 -21.12
CA VAL A 207 -24.86 -10.91 -21.92
C VAL A 207 -26.29 -11.26 -21.50
N ALA A 208 -26.62 -11.04 -20.24
CA ALA A 208 -27.94 -11.27 -19.68
C ALA A 208 -28.22 -10.26 -18.58
N ASP A 209 -29.46 -9.84 -18.50
CA ASP A 209 -30.00 -9.10 -17.37
C ASP A 209 -31.48 -9.48 -17.21
N GLU A 210 -31.73 -10.49 -16.41
CA GLU A 210 -33.05 -11.15 -16.33
C GLU A 210 -33.34 -11.68 -14.92
N SER A 211 -34.59 -12.04 -14.65
CA SER A 211 -34.95 -12.66 -13.37
C SER A 211 -34.24 -14.00 -13.20
N ALA A 212 -33.99 -14.43 -11.97
CA ALA A 212 -33.36 -15.72 -11.73
C ALA A 212 -34.20 -16.90 -12.22
N ALA A 213 -35.53 -16.77 -12.21
CA ALA A 213 -36.46 -17.77 -12.75
C ALA A 213 -36.34 -17.88 -14.28
N ASP A 214 -36.30 -16.74 -14.98
CA ASP A 214 -36.13 -16.70 -16.44
C ASP A 214 -34.74 -17.20 -16.83
N PHE A 215 -33.70 -16.79 -16.09
CA PHE A 215 -32.33 -17.26 -16.29
C PHE A 215 -32.25 -18.79 -16.13
N ALA A 216 -32.89 -19.34 -15.09
CA ALA A 216 -32.90 -20.78 -14.85
C ALA A 216 -33.69 -21.53 -15.93
N GLY A 217 -34.88 -21.03 -16.29
CA GLY A 217 -35.77 -21.63 -17.28
C GLY A 217 -35.23 -21.59 -18.71
N SER A 218 -34.42 -20.59 -19.05
CA SER A 218 -33.85 -20.45 -20.40
C SER A 218 -32.42 -20.99 -20.52
N ARG A 219 -31.54 -20.67 -19.56
CA ARG A 219 -30.08 -20.90 -19.66
C ARG A 219 -29.53 -22.01 -18.78
N LEU A 220 -30.32 -22.55 -17.85
CA LEU A 220 -29.91 -23.69 -17.00
C LEU A 220 -30.69 -24.97 -17.30
N ARG A 221 -31.39 -25.02 -18.45
CA ARG A 221 -32.08 -26.24 -18.90
C ARG A 221 -31.07 -27.40 -18.98
N PRO A 222 -31.40 -28.57 -18.41
CA PRO A 222 -30.61 -29.78 -18.60
C PRO A 222 -30.47 -30.07 -20.09
N HIS A 223 -29.24 -30.35 -20.54
CA HIS A 223 -28.95 -30.70 -21.92
C HIS A 223 -27.77 -31.65 -22.00
N VAL A 224 -27.67 -32.34 -23.13
CA VAL A 224 -26.53 -33.17 -23.47
C VAL A 224 -25.52 -32.30 -24.23
N ALA A 225 -24.34 -32.09 -23.65
CA ALA A 225 -23.25 -31.36 -24.27
C ALA A 225 -22.40 -32.32 -25.11
N VAL A 226 -22.39 -32.09 -26.42
CA VAL A 226 -21.70 -32.95 -27.39
C VAL A 226 -20.59 -32.16 -28.07
N SER A 227 -19.41 -32.78 -28.24
CA SER A 227 -18.34 -32.28 -29.10
C SER A 227 -18.03 -33.31 -30.18
N SER A 228 -18.13 -32.93 -31.44
CA SER A 228 -17.86 -33.80 -32.58
C SER A 228 -17.32 -32.99 -33.76
N PRO A 229 -16.29 -33.47 -34.48
CA PRO A 229 -15.87 -32.86 -35.75
C PRO A 229 -16.99 -32.89 -36.81
N TYR A 230 -18.04 -33.70 -36.61
CA TYR A 230 -19.21 -33.80 -37.47
C TYR A 230 -20.48 -33.28 -36.77
N ALA A 231 -20.34 -32.26 -35.92
CA ALA A 231 -21.42 -31.69 -35.11
C ALA A 231 -22.66 -31.29 -35.93
N GLU A 232 -22.49 -30.67 -37.10
CA GLU A 232 -23.62 -30.28 -37.98
C GLU A 232 -24.42 -31.49 -38.47
N ARG A 233 -23.72 -32.56 -38.87
CA ARG A 233 -24.37 -33.80 -39.32
C ARG A 233 -25.14 -34.48 -38.19
N LEU A 234 -24.55 -34.51 -37.00
CA LEU A 234 -25.22 -35.06 -35.81
C LEU A 234 -26.43 -34.20 -35.39
N ALA A 235 -26.32 -32.88 -35.49
CA ALA A 235 -27.42 -31.97 -35.18
C ALA A 235 -28.64 -32.21 -36.08
N GLY A 236 -28.42 -32.43 -37.39
CA GLY A 236 -29.50 -32.77 -38.32
C GLY A 236 -30.23 -34.07 -37.93
N LEU A 237 -29.48 -35.14 -37.65
CA LEU A 237 -30.05 -36.43 -37.27
C LEU A 237 -30.83 -36.36 -35.94
N LEU A 238 -30.29 -35.64 -34.95
CA LEU A 238 -30.96 -35.47 -33.66
C LEU A 238 -32.22 -34.59 -33.77
N ALA A 239 -32.22 -33.59 -34.66
CA ALA A 239 -33.40 -32.78 -34.93
C ALA A 239 -34.51 -33.58 -35.63
N GLU A 240 -34.15 -34.51 -36.52
CA GLU A 240 -35.09 -35.46 -37.14
C GLU A 240 -35.73 -36.40 -36.10
N ASP A 241 -34.97 -36.79 -35.08
CA ASP A 241 -35.45 -37.57 -33.92
C ASP A 241 -36.26 -36.72 -32.90
N GLY A 242 -36.54 -35.45 -33.22
CA GLY A 242 -37.36 -34.55 -32.40
C GLY A 242 -36.64 -33.86 -31.25
N ALA A 243 -35.31 -33.97 -31.18
CA ALA A 243 -34.52 -33.26 -30.18
C ALA A 243 -34.30 -31.79 -30.57
N GLU A 244 -34.38 -30.89 -29.59
CA GLU A 244 -34.05 -29.48 -29.79
C GLU A 244 -32.53 -29.31 -29.74
N VAL A 245 -31.89 -28.95 -30.86
CA VAL A 245 -30.43 -28.79 -30.95
C VAL A 245 -30.04 -27.32 -31.06
N VAL A 246 -29.16 -26.87 -30.18
CA VAL A 246 -28.58 -25.52 -30.21
C VAL A 246 -27.08 -25.64 -30.50
N THR A 247 -26.62 -25.01 -31.58
CA THR A 247 -25.20 -24.99 -31.94
C THR A 247 -24.43 -24.07 -31.00
N ALA A 248 -23.45 -24.63 -30.29
CA ALA A 248 -22.43 -23.86 -29.57
C ALA A 248 -21.24 -23.64 -30.53
N ALA A 249 -20.42 -22.60 -30.31
CA ALA A 249 -19.37 -22.26 -31.27
C ALA A 249 -18.47 -23.46 -31.66
N GLY A 250 -18.21 -23.62 -32.97
CA GLY A 250 -17.33 -24.65 -33.53
C GLY A 250 -17.97 -26.04 -33.62
N SER A 251 -17.28 -27.04 -33.06
CA SER A 251 -17.64 -28.47 -33.11
C SER A 251 -18.55 -28.93 -31.96
N ARG A 252 -19.23 -28.01 -31.29
CA ARG A 252 -20.04 -28.30 -30.09
C ARG A 252 -21.53 -28.03 -30.32
N ILE A 253 -22.37 -28.92 -29.81
CA ILE A 253 -23.82 -28.76 -29.80
C ILE A 253 -24.38 -29.07 -28.42
N ALA A 254 -25.42 -28.35 -28.03
CA ALA A 254 -26.23 -28.62 -26.85
C ALA A 254 -27.56 -29.21 -27.30
N VAL A 255 -27.89 -30.42 -26.82
CA VAL A 255 -29.09 -31.16 -27.23
C VAL A 255 -30.06 -31.25 -26.06
N TYR A 256 -31.26 -30.72 -26.23
CA TYR A 256 -32.30 -30.68 -25.21
C TYR A 256 -33.37 -31.75 -25.49
N GLY A 257 -34.08 -32.16 -24.43
CA GLY A 257 -35.20 -33.10 -24.53
C GLY A 257 -34.80 -34.55 -24.77
N THR A 258 -33.52 -34.88 -24.68
CA THR A 258 -32.97 -36.23 -24.85
C THR A 258 -31.96 -36.56 -23.76
N THR A 259 -31.48 -37.81 -23.73
CA THR A 259 -30.49 -38.30 -22.78
C THR A 259 -29.13 -38.50 -23.44
N SER A 260 -28.05 -38.43 -22.66
CA SER A 260 -26.70 -38.73 -23.14
C SER A 260 -26.62 -40.12 -23.80
N ALA A 261 -27.32 -41.12 -23.26
CA ALA A 261 -27.40 -42.46 -23.83
C ALA A 261 -28.01 -42.46 -25.25
N ALA A 262 -29.17 -41.82 -25.43
CA ALA A 262 -29.83 -41.74 -26.73
C ALA A 262 -28.96 -41.02 -27.79
N VAL A 263 -28.30 -39.92 -27.40
CA VAL A 263 -27.36 -39.21 -28.28
C VAL A 263 -26.17 -40.07 -28.66
N GLY A 264 -25.62 -40.84 -27.71
CA GLY A 264 -24.54 -41.79 -27.96
C GLY A 264 -24.96 -42.92 -28.92
N GLU A 265 -26.17 -43.44 -28.77
CA GLU A 265 -26.72 -44.46 -29.67
C GLU A 265 -26.93 -43.93 -31.10
N THR A 266 -27.49 -42.72 -31.26
CA THR A 266 -27.67 -42.09 -32.59
C THR A 266 -26.32 -41.83 -33.25
N ALA A 267 -25.33 -41.36 -32.51
CA ALA A 267 -23.97 -41.16 -33.02
C ALA A 267 -23.31 -42.48 -33.45
N TYR A 268 -23.42 -43.53 -32.61
CA TYR A 268 -22.86 -44.85 -32.92
C TYR A 268 -23.51 -45.47 -34.17
N ARG A 269 -24.84 -45.43 -34.27
CA ARG A 269 -25.61 -45.99 -35.40
C ARG A 269 -25.21 -45.37 -36.74
N HIS A 270 -24.86 -44.09 -36.74
CA HIS A 270 -24.51 -43.34 -37.95
C HIS A 270 -22.99 -43.18 -38.17
N GLY A 271 -22.16 -43.84 -37.36
CA GLY A 271 -20.70 -43.80 -37.47
C GLY A 271 -20.11 -42.42 -37.19
N ILE A 272 -20.72 -41.64 -36.30
CA ILE A 272 -20.28 -40.28 -35.94
C ILE A 272 -19.37 -40.33 -34.72
N LEU A 273 -18.13 -39.86 -34.90
CA LEU A 273 -17.15 -39.75 -33.82
C LEU A 273 -17.57 -38.66 -32.81
N LEU A 274 -17.60 -39.01 -31.53
CA LEU A 274 -17.78 -38.07 -30.42
C LEU A 274 -16.45 -37.88 -29.69
N HIS A 275 -16.03 -36.63 -29.52
CA HIS A 275 -14.92 -36.24 -28.65
C HIS A 275 -15.39 -35.98 -27.21
N HIS A 276 -16.66 -35.63 -27.02
CA HIS A 276 -17.26 -35.37 -25.71
C HIS A 276 -18.76 -35.67 -25.74
N LEU A 277 -19.27 -36.24 -24.66
CA LEU A 277 -20.69 -36.52 -24.42
C LEU A 277 -20.92 -36.48 -22.90
N ALA A 278 -21.67 -35.49 -22.41
CA ALA A 278 -21.97 -35.37 -20.99
C ALA A 278 -23.33 -34.70 -20.77
N ASP A 279 -24.02 -35.08 -19.69
CA ASP A 279 -25.19 -34.35 -19.21
C ASP A 279 -24.74 -33.09 -18.46
N GLU A 280 -25.04 -31.92 -19.01
CA GLU A 280 -24.70 -30.61 -18.44
C GLU A 280 -25.97 -29.85 -18.07
N ALA A 281 -25.85 -28.90 -17.13
CA ALA A 281 -26.85 -27.83 -17.03
C ALA A 281 -26.16 -26.54 -16.63
N GLY A 282 -26.18 -25.59 -17.55
CA GLY A 282 -25.40 -24.38 -17.59
C GLY A 282 -25.59 -23.73 -18.96
N PRO A 283 -25.28 -22.44 -19.13
CA PRO A 283 -25.32 -21.84 -20.45
C PRO A 283 -24.35 -22.59 -21.39
N PRO A 284 -24.69 -22.79 -22.68
CA PRO A 284 -23.78 -23.35 -23.66
C PRO A 284 -22.66 -22.34 -23.93
N VAL A 285 -21.66 -22.30 -23.05
CA VAL A 285 -20.52 -21.37 -23.13
C VAL A 285 -19.36 -22.11 -23.81
N ALA A 286 -18.86 -21.55 -24.90
CA ALA A 286 -17.59 -22.00 -25.46
C ALA A 286 -16.48 -21.78 -24.41
N PRO A 287 -15.64 -22.79 -24.10
CA PRO A 287 -14.45 -22.53 -23.32
C PRO A 287 -13.62 -21.46 -24.04
N PRO A 288 -12.88 -20.61 -23.31
CA PRO A 288 -12.11 -19.53 -23.92
C PRO A 288 -11.16 -20.13 -24.97
N GLU A 289 -11.39 -19.79 -26.24
CA GLU A 289 -10.43 -20.05 -27.30
C GLU A 289 -9.13 -19.35 -26.91
N ALA A 290 -8.05 -20.12 -26.88
CA ALA A 290 -6.70 -19.62 -26.70
C ALA A 290 -6.26 -18.90 -27.98
N ASP A 291 -6.94 -17.80 -28.34
CA ASP A 291 -6.62 -17.04 -29.53
C ASP A 291 -5.65 -15.90 -29.18
N ILE A 292 -4.36 -16.26 -29.13
CA ILE A 292 -3.26 -15.29 -29.20
C ILE A 292 -3.09 -14.93 -30.68
N ALA A 293 -4.04 -14.19 -31.25
CA ALA A 293 -3.94 -13.67 -32.62
C ALA A 293 -3.95 -12.15 -32.66
N GLN A 294 -3.11 -11.64 -33.56
CA GLN A 294 -2.60 -10.28 -33.67
C GLN A 294 -3.71 -9.26 -34.00
N VAL A 295 -3.80 -8.17 -33.23
CA VAL A 295 -4.73 -7.07 -33.49
C VAL A 295 -4.04 -5.91 -34.23
N PRO A 296 -4.66 -5.30 -35.26
CA PRO A 296 -4.02 -4.29 -36.10
C PRO A 296 -3.71 -2.98 -35.36
N ARG A 297 -2.61 -2.33 -35.74
CA ARG A 297 -2.20 -1.01 -35.23
C ARG A 297 -3.16 0.10 -35.67
N ALA A 298 -4.00 0.58 -34.75
CA ALA A 298 -4.80 1.78 -34.95
C ALA A 298 -4.06 3.08 -34.55
N ARG A 299 -4.38 4.16 -35.26
CA ARG A 299 -3.75 5.50 -35.25
C ARG A 299 -3.78 6.20 -33.88
N LYS A 300 -2.73 6.98 -33.63
CA LYS A 300 -2.50 7.85 -32.46
C LYS A 300 -3.64 8.88 -32.29
N ALA A 301 -4.40 8.76 -31.21
CA ALA A 301 -5.21 9.85 -30.67
C ALA A 301 -4.35 10.75 -29.75
N PRO A 302 -4.67 12.05 -29.61
CA PRO A 302 -3.86 13.00 -28.85
C PRO A 302 -3.89 12.70 -27.34
N PRO A 303 -2.83 13.05 -26.59
CA PRO A 303 -2.71 12.69 -25.18
C PRO A 303 -3.71 13.49 -24.34
N THR A 304 -4.69 12.80 -23.77
CA THR A 304 -5.56 13.36 -22.73
C THR A 304 -4.73 13.57 -21.46
N ARG A 305 -4.74 14.80 -20.94
CA ARG A 305 -4.00 15.17 -19.73
C ARG A 305 -4.44 14.31 -18.54
N LEU A 306 -3.50 13.51 -18.04
CA LEU A 306 -3.58 12.81 -16.76
C LEU A 306 -3.78 13.85 -15.63
N ILE A 307 -4.90 13.79 -14.92
CA ILE A 307 -4.99 14.41 -13.61
C ILE A 307 -4.18 13.51 -12.67
N ALA A 308 -2.97 13.93 -12.35
CA ALA A 308 -2.12 13.22 -11.40
C ALA A 308 -2.74 13.34 -10.01
N HIS A 309 -3.25 12.24 -9.46
CA HIS A 309 -3.60 12.17 -8.04
C HIS A 309 -2.36 12.53 -7.20
N ARG A 310 -2.53 13.46 -6.26
CA ARG A 310 -1.48 13.84 -5.32
C ARG A 310 -1.29 12.68 -4.34
N THR A 311 -0.21 11.90 -4.49
CA THR A 311 0.17 10.84 -3.55
C THR A 311 0.96 11.46 -2.40
N GLY A 312 0.27 11.80 -1.31
CA GLY A 312 0.88 12.28 -0.07
C GLY A 312 -0.12 12.95 0.87
N PRO A 313 0.18 13.05 2.17
CA PRO A 313 -0.67 13.75 3.12
C PRO A 313 -0.86 15.21 2.69
N GLU A 314 -2.09 15.72 2.74
CA GLU A 314 -2.40 17.11 2.40
C GLU A 314 -1.66 18.11 3.29
N ARG A 315 -1.37 17.72 4.53
CA ARG A 315 -0.61 18.48 5.54
C ARG A 315 0.63 17.69 5.98
N PRO A 316 1.71 17.67 5.18
CA PRO A 316 2.88 16.82 5.43
C PRO A 316 3.59 17.16 6.75
N PHE A 317 3.62 18.43 7.13
CA PHE A 317 4.19 18.86 8.41
C PHE A 317 3.39 18.34 9.61
N GLY A 318 2.07 18.54 9.62
CA GLY A 318 1.20 18.06 10.70
C GLY A 318 1.22 16.53 10.82
N TYR A 319 1.36 15.83 9.69
CA TYR A 319 1.56 14.38 9.67
C TYR A 319 2.84 13.97 10.39
N GLU A 320 4.00 14.55 10.04
CA GLU A 320 5.28 14.19 10.66
C GLU A 320 5.32 14.51 12.15
N VAL A 321 4.75 15.63 12.58
CA VAL A 321 4.63 15.96 14.01
C VAL A 321 3.81 14.91 14.74
N ARG A 322 2.58 14.62 14.29
CA ARG A 322 1.71 13.62 14.94
C ARG A 322 2.35 12.24 14.97
N ARG A 323 3.07 11.88 13.91
CA ARG A 323 3.81 10.63 13.84
C ARG A 323 4.95 10.58 14.85
N GLY A 324 5.74 11.64 14.96
CA GLY A 324 6.85 11.73 15.90
C GLY A 324 6.41 11.49 17.35
N PHE A 325 5.27 12.04 17.75
CA PHE A 325 4.70 11.85 19.08
C PHE A 325 3.89 10.55 19.25
N GLY A 326 3.29 10.02 18.17
CA GLY A 326 2.42 8.85 18.22
C GLY A 326 3.14 7.50 18.24
N VAL A 327 4.41 7.43 17.81
CA VAL A 327 5.18 6.19 17.80
C VAL A 327 6.05 6.09 19.06
N ARG A 328 6.16 4.88 19.64
CA ARG A 328 6.91 4.65 20.88
C ARG A 328 8.43 4.67 20.72
N THR A 329 8.97 4.33 19.56
CA THR A 329 10.42 4.12 19.36
C THR A 329 11.32 5.37 19.42
N PRO A 330 10.92 6.60 19.02
CA PRO A 330 11.80 7.77 19.16
C PRO A 330 12.11 8.12 20.62
N TRP A 331 11.16 7.91 21.54
CA TRP A 331 11.34 8.21 22.97
C TRP A 331 12.51 7.47 23.64
N PRO A 332 12.64 6.13 23.56
CA PRO A 332 13.79 5.43 24.13
C PRO A 332 15.10 5.81 23.44
N THR A 333 15.09 6.15 22.14
CA THR A 333 16.29 6.66 21.46
C THR A 333 16.74 8.00 22.03
N ALA A 334 15.81 8.93 22.28
CA ALA A 334 16.11 10.20 22.92
C ALA A 334 16.63 10.02 24.36
N VAL A 335 15.97 9.17 25.16
CA VAL A 335 16.41 8.86 26.54
C VAL A 335 17.80 8.23 26.56
N ALA A 336 18.07 7.24 25.71
CA ALA A 336 19.39 6.61 25.61
C ALA A 336 20.48 7.62 25.21
N ALA A 337 20.16 8.57 24.33
CA ALA A 337 21.07 9.61 23.91
C ALA A 337 21.42 10.59 25.06
N LEU A 338 20.42 10.99 25.85
CA LEU A 338 20.61 11.83 27.04
C LEU A 338 21.42 11.10 28.12
N MET A 339 21.11 9.83 28.40
CA MET A 339 21.86 9.01 29.35
C MET A 339 23.31 8.81 28.90
N GLY A 340 23.56 8.66 27.61
CA GLY A 340 24.91 8.59 27.06
C GLY A 340 25.69 9.89 27.23
N SER A 341 25.03 11.05 27.07
CA SER A 341 25.64 12.37 27.32
C SER A 341 26.06 12.52 28.78
N ALA A 342 25.12 12.23 29.69
CA ALA A 342 25.33 12.25 31.13
C ALA A 342 26.49 11.34 31.58
N LEU A 343 26.56 10.13 31.02
CA LEU A 343 27.64 9.19 31.29
C LEU A 343 28.99 9.71 30.80
N GLY A 344 29.02 10.38 29.64
CA GLY A 344 30.22 11.02 29.10
C GLY A 344 30.78 12.07 30.05
N VAL A 345 29.92 12.95 30.57
CA VAL A 345 30.28 13.95 31.60
C VAL A 345 30.78 13.30 32.89
N ALA A 346 30.05 12.30 33.40
CA ALA A 346 30.45 11.57 34.60
C ALA A 346 31.84 10.90 34.44
N LEU A 347 32.14 10.37 33.25
CA LEU A 347 33.44 9.79 32.96
C LEU A 347 34.55 10.86 32.90
N MET A 348 34.29 12.01 32.27
CA MET A 348 35.26 13.12 32.22
C MET A 348 35.59 13.67 33.60
N THR A 349 34.57 13.84 34.46
CA THR A 349 34.78 14.27 35.85
C THR A 349 35.58 13.25 36.67
N ARG A 350 35.34 11.95 36.49
CA ARG A 350 36.10 10.89 37.17
C ARG A 350 37.54 10.76 36.71
N LEU A 351 37.79 10.92 35.40
CA LEU A 351 39.12 10.79 34.81
C LEU A 351 39.97 12.06 34.96
N GLY A 352 39.38 13.16 35.45
CA GLY A 352 40.08 14.43 35.63
C GLY A 352 40.58 15.06 34.33
N THR A 353 39.97 14.73 33.19
CA THR A 353 40.37 15.26 31.88
C THR A 353 39.73 16.65 31.68
N PRO A 354 40.52 17.74 31.76
CA PRO A 354 39.96 19.06 31.53
C PRO A 354 39.45 19.16 30.10
N PRO A 355 38.23 19.68 29.87
CA PRO A 355 37.69 19.76 28.54
C PRO A 355 38.49 20.77 27.71
N THR A 356 39.03 20.29 26.59
CA THR A 356 39.96 21.05 25.73
C THR A 356 39.28 22.06 24.80
N SER A 357 37.94 22.06 24.72
CA SER A 357 37.18 22.99 23.87
C SER A 357 35.78 23.28 24.42
N SER A 358 35.28 24.49 24.17
CA SER A 358 33.93 24.92 24.57
C SER A 358 32.82 24.04 23.99
N LEU A 359 33.02 23.45 22.81
CA LEU A 359 32.07 22.52 22.21
C LEU A 359 31.95 21.21 23.01
N ARG A 360 33.07 20.66 23.50
CA ARG A 360 33.07 19.44 24.33
C ARG A 360 32.40 19.66 25.67
N LEU A 361 32.55 20.86 26.23
CA LEU A 361 31.86 21.29 27.45
C LEU A 361 30.34 21.31 27.27
N VAL A 362 29.85 21.97 26.22
CA VAL A 362 28.40 22.15 25.98
C VAL A 362 27.69 20.84 25.61
N SER A 363 28.41 19.86 25.05
CA SER A 363 27.84 18.62 24.49
C SER A 363 28.17 17.35 25.26
N GLY A 364 28.85 17.45 26.40
CA GLY A 364 29.27 16.30 27.21
C GLY A 364 30.18 15.33 26.45
N TRP A 365 30.95 15.82 25.48
CA TRP A 365 31.64 14.98 24.50
C TRP A 365 32.95 14.39 25.03
N ALA A 366 32.85 13.15 25.49
CA ALA A 366 33.99 12.31 25.87
C ALA A 366 34.98 12.10 24.70
N THR A 367 36.28 12.15 24.99
CA THR A 367 37.37 11.97 24.01
C THR A 367 37.34 10.64 23.27
N GLU A 368 36.83 9.60 23.91
CA GLU A 368 36.79 8.24 23.37
C GLU A 368 35.71 8.04 22.29
N LEU A 369 34.71 8.92 22.23
CA LEU A 369 33.61 8.79 21.29
C LEU A 369 33.87 9.59 19.99
N PRO A 370 33.56 9.02 18.82
CA PRO A 370 33.74 9.70 17.54
C PRO A 370 32.80 10.90 17.37
N LEU A 371 31.64 10.87 18.04
CA LEU A 371 30.64 11.94 18.09
C LEU A 371 30.00 12.00 19.50
N PRO A 372 29.46 13.17 19.89
CA PRO A 372 28.65 13.28 21.10
C PRO A 372 27.45 12.34 21.08
N ALA A 373 27.11 11.73 22.22
CA ALA A 373 26.03 10.74 22.31
C ALA A 373 24.67 11.32 21.85
N ALA A 374 24.37 12.58 22.21
CA ALA A 374 23.18 13.27 21.76
C ALA A 374 23.15 13.54 20.24
N ALA A 375 24.30 13.73 19.58
CA ALA A 375 24.37 13.86 18.11
C ALA A 375 24.11 12.52 17.42
N ILE A 376 24.63 11.42 17.96
CA ILE A 376 24.33 10.06 17.48
C ILE A 376 22.82 9.77 17.65
N GLY A 377 22.25 10.15 18.79
CA GLY A 377 20.81 10.07 19.05
C GLY A 377 19.97 10.87 18.05
N ALA A 378 20.36 12.11 17.76
CA ALA A 378 19.71 12.95 16.75
C ALA A 378 19.75 12.29 15.35
N GLY A 379 20.89 11.71 14.96
CA GLY A 379 21.01 10.92 13.74
C GLY A 379 20.11 9.68 13.70
N GLY A 380 19.99 8.97 14.82
CA GLY A 380 19.07 7.85 14.98
C GLY A 380 17.61 8.25 14.86
N LEU A 381 17.19 9.36 15.47
CA LEU A 381 15.85 9.93 15.33
C LEU A 381 15.55 10.30 13.87
N GLY A 382 16.51 10.91 13.18
CA GLY A 382 16.44 11.18 11.75
C GLY A 382 16.27 9.90 10.92
N ALA A 383 17.07 8.85 11.16
CA ALA A 383 16.96 7.57 10.45
C ALA A 383 15.62 6.86 10.72
N LEU A 384 15.12 6.88 11.96
CA LEU A 384 13.81 6.33 12.33
C LEU A 384 12.66 7.06 11.66
N SER A 385 12.77 8.38 11.48
CA SER A 385 11.79 9.20 10.75
C SER A 385 11.60 8.73 9.30
N TYR A 386 12.56 8.03 8.69
CA TYR A 386 12.38 7.50 7.36
C TYR A 386 12.08 6.00 7.38
N GLY A 387 12.85 5.21 8.13
CA GLY A 387 12.76 3.76 8.01
C GLY A 387 11.54 3.10 8.67
N GLN A 388 10.78 3.78 9.53
CA GLN A 388 9.46 3.24 9.96
C GLN A 388 8.43 3.22 8.83
N GLU A 389 8.61 3.99 7.74
CA GLU A 389 7.73 3.94 6.57
C GLU A 389 7.91 2.63 5.79
N PHE A 390 9.07 1.98 5.90
CA PHE A 390 9.40 0.72 5.22
C PHE A 390 9.17 -0.51 6.09
N MET A 391 9.03 -0.35 7.40
CA MET A 391 8.74 -1.45 8.34
C MET A 391 7.33 -2.06 8.15
N TYR A 392 6.44 -1.40 7.42
CA TYR A 392 5.06 -1.87 7.20
C TYR A 392 4.70 -1.86 5.70
N PRO A 393 5.11 -2.90 4.94
CA PRO A 393 4.87 -2.99 3.49
C PRO A 393 3.40 -2.96 3.07
N ALA A 394 2.45 -3.19 4.00
CA ALA A 394 1.01 -3.05 3.75
C ALA A 394 0.57 -1.60 3.44
N LEU A 395 1.36 -0.59 3.83
CA LEU A 395 1.15 0.81 3.45
C LEU A 395 1.96 1.21 2.20
N ALA A 396 2.75 0.29 1.65
CA ALA A 396 3.58 0.49 0.48
C ALA A 396 3.16 -0.45 -0.67
N PRO A 397 1.95 -0.31 -1.25
CA PRO A 397 1.65 -1.05 -2.46
C PRO A 397 2.52 -0.51 -3.60
N GLY A 398 3.47 -1.31 -4.08
CA GLY A 398 3.91 -1.33 -5.50
C GLY A 398 4.51 -0.08 -6.16
N TYR A 399 4.76 1.02 -5.45
CA TYR A 399 5.36 2.21 -6.06
C TYR A 399 6.88 2.23 -5.85
N GLY A 400 7.62 2.57 -6.91
CA GLY A 400 9.07 2.78 -6.88
C GLY A 400 9.48 3.88 -5.89
N PRO A 401 10.74 4.37 -5.90
CA PRO A 401 11.20 5.31 -4.88
C PRO A 401 10.24 6.51 -4.71
N GLU A 402 9.46 6.48 -3.64
CA GLU A 402 8.76 7.62 -3.05
C GLU A 402 9.53 7.98 -1.77
N PRO A 403 9.63 9.29 -1.43
CA PRO A 403 8.61 10.31 -1.65
C PRO A 403 8.87 11.22 -2.87
N ARG A 404 7.92 11.23 -3.81
CA ARG A 404 7.93 12.15 -4.96
C ARG A 404 7.53 13.58 -4.60
N SER A 405 7.08 13.85 -3.37
CA SER A 405 6.76 15.20 -2.92
C SER A 405 7.99 15.80 -2.20
N PRO A 406 8.66 16.81 -2.77
CA PRO A 406 9.73 17.54 -2.07
C PRO A 406 9.21 18.15 -0.75
N ARG A 407 7.89 18.37 -0.66
CA ARG A 407 7.18 18.85 0.53
C ARG A 407 7.25 17.88 1.71
N LEU A 408 7.15 16.57 1.49
CA LEU A 408 7.22 15.60 2.59
C LEU A 408 8.65 15.43 3.09
N LEU A 409 9.64 15.38 2.18
CA LEU A 409 11.04 15.39 2.57
C LEU A 409 11.40 16.66 3.35
N ALA A 410 10.95 17.83 2.88
CA ALA A 410 11.14 19.08 3.61
C ALA A 410 10.51 19.04 5.01
N ALA A 411 9.29 18.50 5.13
CA ALA A 411 8.65 18.31 6.42
C ALA A 411 9.46 17.39 7.35
N LYS A 412 9.99 16.27 6.85
CA LYS A 412 10.87 15.37 7.61
C LYS A 412 12.13 16.07 8.08
N LEU A 413 12.82 16.79 7.18
CA LEU A 413 14.04 17.53 7.52
C LEU A 413 13.76 18.61 8.57
N LEU A 414 12.65 19.34 8.48
CA LEU A 414 12.26 20.37 9.45
C LEU A 414 11.92 19.76 10.82
N VAL A 415 11.08 18.72 10.87
CA VAL A 415 10.70 18.08 12.14
C VAL A 415 11.90 17.39 12.79
N SER A 416 12.76 16.74 12.00
CA SER A 416 13.99 16.13 12.52
C SER A 416 14.99 17.16 13.03
N ALA A 417 15.11 18.34 12.39
CA ALA A 417 15.92 19.45 12.88
C ALA A 417 15.40 19.98 14.22
N ALA A 418 14.08 20.22 14.33
CA ALA A 418 13.48 20.68 15.57
C ALA A 418 13.70 19.68 16.71
N ALA A 419 13.50 18.38 16.45
CA ALA A 419 13.77 17.33 17.43
C ALA A 419 15.25 17.26 17.84
N ALA A 420 16.18 17.45 16.90
CA ALA A 420 17.61 17.47 17.16
C ALA A 420 18.02 18.66 18.03
N VAL A 421 17.47 19.86 17.78
CA VAL A 421 17.72 21.05 18.60
C VAL A 421 17.19 20.86 20.02
N VAL A 422 15.96 20.33 20.17
CA VAL A 422 15.40 20.02 21.50
C VAL A 422 16.29 19.01 22.24
N LEU A 423 16.72 17.94 21.57
CA LEU A 423 17.62 16.95 22.17
C LEU A 423 18.97 17.56 22.58
N ALA A 424 19.55 18.43 21.74
CA ALA A 424 20.79 19.13 22.01
C ALA A 424 20.68 20.06 23.23
N VAL A 425 19.58 20.82 23.35
CA VAL A 425 19.31 21.70 24.49
C VAL A 425 19.14 20.88 25.78
N LEU A 426 18.33 19.82 25.74
CA LEU A 426 18.12 18.94 26.89
C LEU A 426 19.43 18.28 27.36
N ALA A 427 20.28 17.85 26.42
CA ALA A 427 21.59 17.29 26.73
C ALA A 427 22.48 18.33 27.44
N THR A 428 22.58 19.55 26.90
CA THR A 428 23.37 20.62 27.52
C THR A 428 22.88 20.99 28.92
N LEU A 429 21.55 21.07 29.13
CA LEU A 429 20.97 21.35 30.45
C LEU A 429 21.26 20.21 31.45
N LEU A 430 21.16 18.96 31.00
CA LEU A 430 21.47 17.78 31.81
C LEU A 430 22.96 17.74 32.18
N ASP A 431 23.83 17.92 31.19
CA ASP A 431 25.28 17.92 31.35
C ASP A 431 25.74 19.05 32.29
N PHE A 432 25.14 20.24 32.16
CA PHE A 432 25.36 21.37 33.05
C PHE A 432 24.92 21.07 34.49
N ALA A 433 23.72 20.52 34.69
CA ALA A 433 23.23 20.17 36.01
C ALA A 433 24.14 19.14 36.72
N LEU A 434 24.64 18.15 35.96
CA LEU A 434 25.58 17.14 36.46
C LEU A 434 26.92 17.76 36.85
N LEU A 435 27.51 18.60 36.00
CA LEU A 435 28.75 19.31 36.31
C LEU A 435 28.61 20.21 37.55
N HIS A 436 27.47 20.90 37.68
CA HIS A 436 27.17 21.74 38.84
C HIS A 436 27.10 20.90 40.12
N SER A 437 26.43 19.75 40.09
CA SER A 437 26.32 18.85 41.24
C SER A 437 27.65 18.22 41.66
N ALA A 438 28.55 17.95 40.71
CA ALA A 438 29.82 17.27 40.96
C ALA A 438 30.93 18.21 41.49
N SER A 439 30.84 19.53 41.25
CA SER A 439 31.97 20.45 41.45
C SER A 439 31.98 21.21 42.80
N GLY A 440 30.94 21.08 43.63
CA GLY A 440 30.92 21.54 45.03
C GLY A 440 31.07 23.06 45.32
N ALA A 441 31.42 23.91 44.35
CA ALA A 441 31.52 25.38 44.46
C ALA A 441 31.46 26.04 43.06
N PRO A 442 31.06 27.32 42.94
CA PRO A 442 30.67 27.93 41.67
C PRO A 442 31.90 28.35 40.84
N ARG A 443 32.48 27.42 40.08
CA ARG A 443 33.30 27.80 38.92
C ARG A 443 32.36 27.97 37.72
N HIS A 444 32.24 29.21 37.28
CA HIS A 444 31.31 29.74 36.29
C HIS A 444 31.45 29.10 34.91
N PHE A 445 30.84 27.94 34.66
CA PHE A 445 30.51 27.53 33.31
C PHE A 445 29.06 27.91 33.04
N GLU A 446 28.84 29.08 32.47
CA GLU A 446 27.50 29.49 32.03
C GLU A 446 27.37 29.14 30.54
N PRO A 447 26.54 28.15 30.15
CA PRO A 447 26.43 27.74 28.75
C PRO A 447 26.09 28.91 27.82
N LEU A 448 25.28 29.85 28.31
CA LEU A 448 24.86 31.06 27.61
C LEU A 448 26.01 32.05 27.35
N ALA A 449 27.12 31.96 28.10
CA ALA A 449 28.32 32.75 27.85
C ALA A 449 29.12 32.26 26.61
N HIS A 450 28.74 31.13 26.03
CA HIS A 450 29.39 30.55 24.85
C HIS A 450 28.42 30.32 23.68
N PRO A 451 27.82 31.39 23.12
CA PRO A 451 26.80 31.28 22.07
C PRO A 451 27.33 30.62 20.80
N ALA A 452 28.60 30.83 20.45
CA ALA A 452 29.23 30.17 19.29
C ALA A 452 29.31 28.65 19.46
N ALA A 453 29.59 28.15 20.67
CA ALA A 453 29.67 26.72 20.97
C ALA A 453 28.27 26.07 20.98
N LEU A 454 27.26 26.76 21.52
CA LEU A 454 25.86 26.34 21.47
C LEU A 454 25.34 26.27 20.02
N ALA A 455 25.67 27.26 19.19
CA ALA A 455 25.30 27.27 17.78
C ALA A 455 25.98 26.14 17.00
N ALA A 456 27.28 25.92 17.21
CA ALA A 456 28.01 24.81 16.61
C ALA A 456 27.48 23.43 17.07
N TRP A 457 27.09 23.32 18.35
CA TRP A 457 26.48 22.12 18.91
C TRP A 457 25.12 21.80 18.27
N ALA A 458 24.23 22.79 18.22
CA ALA A 458 22.93 22.65 17.57
C ALA A 458 23.08 22.30 16.07
N GLY A 459 24.02 22.97 15.37
CA GLY A 459 24.33 22.68 13.98
C GLY A 459 24.81 21.25 13.75
N LEU A 460 25.69 20.74 14.63
CA LEU A 460 26.16 19.35 14.59
C LEU A 460 25.01 18.35 14.78
N ALA A 461 24.15 18.57 15.77
CA ALA A 461 23.00 17.70 16.03
C ALA A 461 22.01 17.68 14.84
N VAL A 462 21.72 18.83 14.24
CA VAL A 462 20.87 18.95 13.04
C VAL A 462 21.52 18.25 11.84
N ALA A 463 22.82 18.43 11.63
CA ALA A 463 23.54 17.77 10.54
C ALA A 463 23.50 16.24 10.67
N CYS A 464 23.68 15.71 11.88
CA CYS A 464 23.55 14.27 12.15
C CYS A 464 22.11 13.79 11.90
N ALA A 465 21.08 14.52 12.34
CA ALA A 465 19.69 14.19 12.08
C ALA A 465 19.38 14.13 10.58
N TRP A 466 19.79 15.14 9.82
CA TRP A 466 19.61 15.17 8.37
C TRP A 466 20.38 14.07 7.65
N ALA A 467 21.60 13.76 8.08
CA ALA A 467 22.37 12.64 7.54
C ALA A 467 21.62 11.32 7.76
N GLY A 468 21.04 11.10 8.94
CA GLY A 468 20.19 9.95 9.23
C GLY A 468 18.95 9.86 8.33
N VAL A 469 18.22 10.97 8.15
CA VAL A 469 17.05 11.04 7.26
C VAL A 469 17.44 10.70 5.82
N LEU A 470 18.45 11.37 5.28
CA LEU A 470 18.85 11.26 3.88
C LEU A 470 19.50 9.91 3.58
N ALA A 471 20.32 9.38 4.47
CA ALA A 471 20.92 8.06 4.31
C ALA A 471 19.85 6.96 4.38
N ALA A 472 18.94 7.02 5.35
CA ALA A 472 17.80 6.10 5.38
C ALA A 472 16.93 6.24 4.12
N ALA A 473 16.85 7.45 3.53
CA ALA A 473 16.16 7.69 2.26
C ALA A 473 16.83 7.03 1.05
N VAL A 474 18.14 7.19 0.92
CA VAL A 474 18.93 6.64 -0.18
C VAL A 474 19.00 5.11 -0.09
N PHE A 475 19.27 4.57 1.11
CA PHE A 475 19.53 3.15 1.33
C PHE A 475 18.28 2.34 1.71
N ARG A 476 17.15 3.00 2.00
CA ARG A 476 15.86 2.39 2.37
C ARG A 476 15.91 1.49 3.61
N THR A 477 16.83 1.77 4.52
CA THR A 477 16.93 1.03 5.79
C THR A 477 17.31 2.00 6.91
N THR A 478 16.72 1.81 8.09
CA THR A 478 17.11 2.54 9.31
C THR A 478 18.56 2.23 9.68
N ALA A 479 18.97 0.96 9.54
CA ALA A 479 20.29 0.48 9.91
C ALA A 479 21.40 1.16 9.11
N LEU A 480 21.28 1.25 7.78
CA LEU A 480 22.26 1.97 6.96
C LEU A 480 22.21 3.48 7.17
N GLY A 481 21.03 4.03 7.51
CA GLY A 481 20.90 5.42 7.95
C GLY A 481 21.74 5.72 9.20
N LEU A 482 21.65 4.88 10.22
CA LEU A 482 22.43 5.00 11.46
C LEU A 482 23.93 4.75 11.21
N ALA A 483 24.27 3.74 10.41
CA ALA A 483 25.65 3.45 10.05
C ALA A 483 26.31 4.62 9.31
N ALA A 484 25.57 5.32 8.44
CA ALA A 484 26.08 6.51 7.76
C ALA A 484 26.44 7.64 8.74
N VAL A 485 25.64 7.86 9.79
CA VAL A 485 25.93 8.88 10.82
C VAL A 485 27.25 8.60 11.54
N LEU A 486 27.54 7.32 11.83
CA LEU A 486 28.80 6.90 12.46
C LEU A 486 29.97 6.80 11.47
N ALA A 487 29.71 6.57 10.19
CA ALA A 487 30.74 6.47 9.16
C ALA A 487 31.42 7.82 8.88
N VAL A 488 30.72 8.95 9.03
CA VAL A 488 31.31 10.29 8.82
C VAL A 488 32.53 10.54 9.70
N PRO A 489 32.45 10.46 11.04
CA PRO A 489 33.61 10.72 11.90
C PRO A 489 34.71 9.66 11.79
N VAL A 490 34.37 8.40 11.46
CA VAL A 490 35.33 7.29 11.42
C VAL A 490 36.08 7.20 10.09
N LEU A 491 35.41 7.44 8.96
CA LEU A 491 35.98 7.24 7.63
C LEU A 491 36.20 8.56 6.88
N VAL A 492 35.23 9.48 6.93
CA VAL A 492 35.28 10.72 6.13
C VAL A 492 36.20 11.76 6.78
N VAL A 493 36.16 11.92 8.10
CA VAL A 493 37.02 12.90 8.80
C VAL A 493 38.52 12.62 8.60
N PRO A 494 39.03 11.38 8.78
CA PRO A 494 40.44 11.09 8.50
C PRO A 494 40.82 11.34 7.04
N ALA A 495 39.96 10.97 6.08
CA ALA A 495 40.18 11.20 4.66
C ALA A 495 40.24 12.71 4.32
N VAL A 496 39.32 13.50 4.89
CA VAL A 496 39.31 14.97 4.74
C VAL A 496 40.56 15.59 5.36
N ARG A 497 41.01 15.11 6.54
CA ARG A 497 42.27 15.57 7.15
C ARG A 497 43.48 15.25 6.29
N ALA A 498 43.53 14.05 5.70
CA ALA A 498 44.61 13.64 4.80
C ALA A 498 44.63 14.44 3.49
N ALA A 499 43.45 14.81 2.97
CA ALA A 499 43.34 15.51 1.68
C ALA A 499 43.63 17.02 1.75
N ILE A 500 43.35 17.68 2.88
CA ILE A 500 43.32 19.15 2.94
C ILE A 500 44.67 19.75 3.39
N GLY A 501 45.51 19.00 4.12
CA GLY A 501 46.72 19.58 4.73
C GLY A 501 46.39 20.75 5.67
N GLY A 502 47.37 21.24 6.44
CA GLY A 502 47.10 22.25 7.47
C GLY A 502 46.63 23.63 6.94
N HIS A 503 46.88 23.95 5.67
CA HIS A 503 46.74 25.32 5.14
C HIS A 503 45.36 25.64 4.54
N ALA A 504 44.69 24.69 3.89
CA ALA A 504 43.41 24.94 3.20
C ALA A 504 42.19 25.06 4.14
N SER A 505 42.31 24.71 5.43
CA SER A 505 41.23 24.83 6.42
C SER A 505 40.84 26.28 6.75
N ARG A 506 41.81 27.20 6.69
CA ARG A 506 41.56 28.64 6.91
C ARG A 506 40.86 29.28 5.70
N GLU A 507 41.35 29.02 4.50
CA GLU A 507 40.76 29.54 3.25
C GLU A 507 39.31 29.05 3.04
N LEU A 508 39.02 27.79 3.39
CA LEU A 508 37.64 27.25 3.36
C LEU A 508 36.72 27.90 4.40
N GLY A 509 37.23 28.22 5.59
CA GLY A 509 36.49 28.96 6.62
C GLY A 509 36.14 30.37 6.16
N ASP A 510 37.08 31.06 5.52
CA ASP A 510 36.91 32.41 4.99
C ASP A 510 35.91 32.44 3.82
N ALA A 511 36.00 31.47 2.90
CA ALA A 511 35.05 31.32 1.79
C ALA A 511 33.63 30.99 2.26
N ALA A 512 33.48 30.11 3.26
CA ALA A 512 32.20 29.80 3.87
C ALA A 512 31.61 31.03 4.59
N GLY A 513 32.46 31.83 5.24
CA GLY A 513 32.07 33.09 5.87
C GLY A 513 31.58 34.14 4.88
N ALA A 514 32.23 34.25 3.72
CA ALA A 514 31.81 35.14 2.64
C ALA A 514 30.48 34.68 1.99
N LEU A 515 30.27 33.37 1.83
CA LEU A 515 29.01 32.84 1.33
C LEU A 515 27.86 33.08 2.31
N TRP A 516 28.11 32.90 3.62
CA TRP A 516 27.09 33.07 4.66
C TRP A 516 26.62 34.52 4.80
N SER A 517 27.54 35.49 4.72
CA SER A 517 27.19 36.92 4.76
C SER A 517 26.34 37.33 3.56
N VAL A 518 26.63 36.79 2.36
CA VAL A 518 25.81 37.00 1.15
C VAL A 518 24.41 36.40 1.29
N LEU A 519 24.29 35.20 1.86
CA LEU A 519 23.00 34.49 1.98
C LEU A 519 22.08 35.05 3.06
N THR A 520 22.63 35.57 4.16
CA THR A 520 21.85 35.99 5.33
C THR A 520 21.73 37.49 5.50
N GLY A 521 22.59 38.28 4.83
CA GLY A 521 22.64 39.73 4.98
C GLY A 521 23.15 40.21 6.35
N VAL A 522 23.60 39.30 7.22
CA VAL A 522 24.13 39.60 8.56
C VAL A 522 25.65 39.78 8.45
N SER A 523 26.18 40.92 8.93
CA SER A 523 27.62 41.20 8.93
C SER A 523 28.37 40.29 9.92
N GLN A 524 29.67 40.09 9.67
CA GLN A 524 30.53 39.17 10.44
C GLN A 524 30.90 39.67 11.85
N ASP A 525 30.40 40.84 12.25
CA ASP A 525 30.87 41.58 13.45
C ASP A 525 30.40 41.00 14.78
N GLY A 526 29.54 39.97 14.78
CA GLY A 526 29.14 39.27 16.00
C GLY A 526 30.08 38.13 16.38
N ASP A 527 30.61 38.12 17.60
CA ASP A 527 31.48 37.06 18.16
C ASP A 527 30.91 35.64 17.99
N ALA A 528 29.58 35.51 17.98
CA ALA A 528 28.88 34.24 17.77
C ALA A 528 29.00 33.73 16.31
N VAL A 529 28.96 34.62 15.32
CA VAL A 529 28.97 34.27 13.89
C VAL A 529 30.38 33.91 13.44
N SER A 530 31.37 34.75 13.79
CA SER A 530 32.77 34.48 13.52
C SER A 530 33.29 33.27 14.32
N GLY A 531 32.77 33.03 15.53
CA GLY A 531 33.00 31.80 16.28
C GLY A 531 32.43 30.55 15.60
N ALA A 532 31.18 30.60 15.15
CA ALA A 532 30.53 29.49 14.43
C ALA A 532 31.24 29.14 13.11
N LEU A 533 31.75 30.14 12.39
CA LEU A 533 32.54 29.95 11.16
C LEU A 533 33.91 29.29 11.41
N ARG A 534 34.56 29.58 12.55
CA ARG A 534 35.77 28.84 12.96
C ARG A 534 35.49 27.37 13.23
N PHE A 535 34.31 27.04 13.76
CA PHE A 535 33.88 25.64 13.91
C PHE A 535 33.59 24.98 12.56
N ALA A 536 33.04 25.72 11.59
CA ALA A 536 32.81 25.22 10.24
C ALA A 536 34.11 24.78 9.52
N GLY A 537 35.24 25.44 9.83
CA GLY A 537 36.57 25.06 9.35
C GLY A 537 37.17 23.81 9.99
N GLN A 538 36.55 23.24 11.03
CA GLN A 538 37.02 21.98 11.60
C GLN A 538 36.72 20.81 10.64
N PRO A 539 37.63 19.82 10.55
CA PRO A 539 37.49 18.72 9.60
C PRO A 539 36.22 17.88 9.80
N LEU A 540 35.65 17.89 11.01
CA LEU A 540 34.37 17.24 11.30
C LEU A 540 33.19 17.90 10.58
N PHE A 541 33.06 19.23 10.69
CA PHE A 541 31.95 19.96 10.07
C PHE A 541 32.06 19.94 8.55
N LEU A 542 33.27 20.02 8.01
CA LEU A 542 33.49 19.87 6.57
C LEU A 542 33.16 18.46 6.06
N ALA A 543 33.58 17.41 6.79
CA ALA A 543 33.22 16.04 6.46
C ALA A 543 31.70 15.80 6.48
N LEU A 544 30.99 16.38 7.45
CA LEU A 544 29.52 16.33 7.53
C LEU A 544 28.87 17.07 6.37
N ALA A 545 29.35 18.27 6.02
CA ALA A 545 28.84 19.06 4.90
C ALA A 545 29.01 18.31 3.57
N LEU A 546 30.19 17.73 3.31
CA LEU A 546 30.46 16.92 2.13
C LEU A 546 29.58 15.66 2.10
N SER A 547 29.39 15.00 3.24
CA SER A 547 28.52 13.81 3.35
C SER A 547 27.05 14.15 3.07
N LEU A 548 26.55 15.27 3.61
CA LEU A 548 25.21 15.76 3.34
C LEU A 548 25.03 16.12 1.86
N ALA A 549 25.98 16.84 1.27
CA ALA A 549 25.96 17.17 -0.16
C ALA A 549 25.92 15.90 -1.04
N GLY A 550 26.75 14.90 -0.71
CA GLY A 550 26.76 13.60 -1.38
C GLY A 550 25.43 12.85 -1.24
N LEU A 551 24.84 12.84 -0.04
CA LEU A 551 23.54 12.20 0.22
C LEU A 551 22.38 12.91 -0.50
N VAL A 552 22.36 14.24 -0.53
CA VAL A 552 21.39 15.02 -1.32
C VAL A 552 21.55 14.72 -2.82
N GLY A 553 22.78 14.67 -3.31
CA GLY A 553 23.09 14.30 -4.70
C GLY A 553 22.62 12.88 -5.04
N ALA A 554 22.89 11.91 -4.17
CA ALA A 554 22.45 10.52 -4.32
C ALA A 554 20.91 10.43 -4.30
N TYR A 555 20.26 11.16 -3.39
CA TYR A 555 18.80 11.24 -3.32
C TYR A 555 18.21 11.82 -4.62
N ALA A 556 18.72 12.96 -5.10
CA ALA A 556 18.29 13.57 -6.35
C ALA A 556 18.53 12.66 -7.57
N ALA A 557 19.69 12.01 -7.64
CA ALA A 557 20.01 11.04 -8.69
C ALA A 557 19.07 9.82 -8.65
N SER A 558 18.72 9.32 -7.47
CA SER A 558 17.76 8.23 -7.30
C SER A 558 16.35 8.63 -7.77
N ALA A 559 15.92 9.86 -7.48
CA ALA A 559 14.65 10.41 -7.93
C ALA A 559 14.60 10.57 -9.46
N LEU A 560 15.69 11.06 -10.07
CA LEU A 560 15.82 11.20 -11.53
C LEU A 560 15.90 9.83 -12.24
N ARG A 561 16.63 8.86 -11.69
CA ARG A 561 16.67 7.47 -12.19
C ARG A 561 15.30 6.80 -12.10
N GLY A 562 14.54 7.07 -11.04
CA GLY A 562 13.14 6.62 -10.90
C GLY A 562 12.24 7.18 -12.00
N ARG A 563 12.39 8.47 -12.37
CA ARG A 563 11.68 9.08 -13.50
C ARG A 563 12.08 8.45 -14.85
N ARG A 564 13.36 8.16 -15.05
CA ARG A 564 13.86 7.51 -16.28
C ARG A 564 13.45 6.04 -16.36
N ARG A 565 13.45 5.28 -15.26
CA ARG A 565 12.93 3.89 -15.21
C ARG A 565 11.41 3.86 -15.38
N GLY A 566 10.65 4.81 -14.84
CA GLY A 566 9.22 4.95 -15.15
C GLY A 566 8.94 5.28 -16.63
N ARG A 567 9.92 5.88 -17.34
CA ARG A 567 9.91 6.09 -18.79
C ARG A 567 10.51 4.93 -19.62
N ARG A 568 11.34 4.05 -19.03
CA ARG A 568 12.07 2.96 -19.70
C ARG A 568 11.63 1.54 -19.30
N SER A 569 10.79 1.35 -18.27
CA SER A 569 10.23 0.04 -17.88
C SER A 569 9.13 -0.45 -18.83
N THR A 570 9.14 0.04 -20.07
CA THR A 570 8.41 -0.45 -21.24
C THR A 570 9.40 -0.88 -22.34
N ALA A 571 10.56 -1.42 -21.96
CA ALA A 571 11.42 -2.18 -22.85
C ALA A 571 12.16 -3.26 -22.04
N LEU A 572 12.12 -4.49 -22.56
CA LEU A 572 12.89 -5.68 -22.15
C LEU A 572 12.40 -6.45 -20.91
N ARG A 573 11.45 -7.37 -21.16
CA ARG A 573 11.57 -8.79 -20.74
C ARG A 573 10.65 -9.68 -21.58
N THR A 574 10.97 -9.81 -22.87
CA THR A 574 10.61 -10.98 -23.67
C THR A 574 11.73 -11.99 -23.49
N GLY A 575 11.46 -13.08 -22.77
CA GLY A 575 12.34 -14.24 -22.66
C GLY A 575 11.44 -15.47 -22.55
N GLY A 576 11.47 -16.30 -23.59
CA GLY A 576 10.55 -17.41 -23.81
C GLY A 576 10.76 -18.62 -22.88
N PRO A 577 9.99 -19.69 -23.09
CA PRO A 577 9.93 -20.83 -22.20
C PRO A 577 11.18 -21.70 -22.32
N ALA A 578 11.78 -22.05 -21.17
CA ALA A 578 12.83 -23.04 -21.09
C ALA A 578 12.22 -24.44 -21.22
N THR A 579 12.53 -25.09 -22.33
CA THR A 579 12.28 -26.52 -22.60
C THR A 579 13.10 -27.38 -21.66
N LEU A 580 12.43 -28.19 -20.83
CA LEU A 580 13.02 -29.32 -20.13
C LEU A 580 13.08 -30.51 -21.09
N THR A 581 14.26 -30.75 -21.67
CA THR A 581 14.64 -32.03 -22.28
C THR A 581 15.77 -32.61 -21.46
N GLY A 582 15.57 -33.83 -20.95
CA GLY A 582 16.54 -34.51 -20.12
C GLY A 582 17.69 -35.19 -20.89
N LYS A 583 18.37 -36.01 -20.09
CA LYS A 583 19.23 -37.18 -20.39
C LYS A 583 20.74 -36.99 -20.23
N LYS A 584 21.25 -37.91 -19.39
CA LYS A 584 22.57 -38.55 -19.29
C LYS A 584 23.63 -37.89 -18.40
N GLY A 585 24.12 -38.72 -17.47
CA GLY A 585 25.19 -38.45 -16.51
C GLY A 585 24.86 -39.11 -15.20
#